data_AF-A0A2N4Z0B6-F1
#
_entry.id   AF-A0A2N4Z0B6-F1
#
_cell.length_a   1.000
_cell.length_b   1.000
_cell.length_c   1.000
_cell.angle_alpha   90.00
_cell.angle_beta   90.00
_cell.angle_gamma   90.00
#
_symmetry.space_group_name_H-M   'P 1'
#
loop_
_entity.id
_entity.type
_entity.pdbx_description
1 polymer ?
#
loop_
_entity_poly.entity_id
_entity_poly.type
_entity_poly.pdbx_seq_one_letter_code
_entity_poly.pdbx_strand_id
1 'polypeptide(L)'
;MLLAHISDTHFRSRGEKLYGFIDVNAANADVVSQLNALRERPDAVVVSGDIVNCGRPEEYQVARQILGSLNYPLYLIPGNHDDKAHFLEHLHPLCPQLGNDPQNMRYAVDDFATRLLFIDSSHAGTSKGWLTDETIGWLEAQLFEGGDKPATVFMHHPPLPLGNAQ
;
A
#
# COMPACT_ATOMS: atom_id res chain seq x y z
N MET A 1 18.83 -4.74 4.13
CA MET A 1 17.45 -4.30 3.86
C MET A 1 17.53 -3.07 2.99
N LEU A 2 17.16 -3.21 1.73
CA LEU A 2 16.90 -2.13 0.79
C LEU A 2 15.45 -2.23 0.35
N LEU A 3 14.63 -1.24 0.70
CA LEU A 3 13.25 -1.15 0.26
C LEU A 3 13.13 -0.01 -0.76
N ALA A 4 12.52 -0.29 -1.91
CA ALA A 4 11.99 0.78 -2.73
C ALA A 4 10.56 1.06 -2.25
N HIS A 5 10.27 2.33 -1.94
CA HIS A 5 8.97 2.72 -1.38
C HIS A 5 8.37 3.80 -2.27
N ILE A 6 7.24 3.48 -2.88
CA ILE A 6 6.40 4.38 -3.67
C ILE A 6 5.02 4.52 -2.99
N SER A 7 4.24 5.52 -3.38
CA SER A 7 2.90 5.78 -2.80
C SER A 7 2.03 6.48 -3.83
N ASP A 8 0.71 6.47 -3.63
CA ASP A 8 -0.26 7.33 -4.33
C ASP A 8 -0.19 7.15 -5.84
N THR A 9 -0.30 5.89 -6.30
CA THR A 9 -0.23 5.57 -7.73
C THR A 9 -1.48 6.03 -8.49
N HIS A 10 -2.63 6.13 -7.82
CA HIS A 10 -3.91 6.60 -8.38
C HIS A 10 -4.25 5.99 -9.75
N PHE A 11 -4.07 4.67 -9.91
CA PHE A 11 -4.41 3.97 -11.16
C PHE A 11 -5.84 4.29 -11.61
N ARG A 12 -6.00 4.43 -12.92
CA ARG A 12 -7.27 4.66 -13.60
C ARG A 12 -7.62 3.46 -14.47
N SER A 13 -8.88 3.33 -14.86
CA SER A 13 -9.34 2.28 -15.76
C SER A 13 -8.57 2.32 -17.08
N ARG A 14 -8.52 1.20 -17.81
CA ARG A 14 -7.78 1.12 -19.07
C ARG A 14 -8.25 2.19 -20.07
N GLY A 15 -7.30 2.94 -20.62
CA GLY A 15 -7.58 4.01 -21.59
C GLY A 15 -7.94 5.36 -20.95
N GLU A 16 -8.21 5.39 -19.64
CA GLU A 16 -8.54 6.61 -18.90
C GLU A 16 -7.28 7.32 -18.38
N LYS A 17 -7.36 8.64 -18.30
CA LYS A 17 -6.35 9.50 -17.68
C LYS A 17 -6.89 10.10 -16.39
N LEU A 18 -6.03 10.31 -15.40
CA LEU A 18 -6.40 11.03 -14.19
C LEU A 18 -6.75 12.47 -14.57
N TYR A 19 -7.92 12.92 -14.11
CA TYR A 19 -8.54 14.21 -14.46
C TYR A 19 -8.67 14.48 -15.97
N GLY A 20 -8.61 13.44 -16.81
CA GLY A 20 -8.73 13.53 -18.26
C GLY A 20 -7.45 13.88 -19.02
N PHE A 21 -6.33 14.18 -18.34
CA PHE A 21 -5.09 14.60 -19.02
C PHE A 21 -3.78 14.04 -18.44
N ILE A 22 -3.77 13.54 -17.20
CA ILE A 22 -2.56 12.94 -16.60
C ILE A 22 -2.57 11.43 -16.85
N ASP A 23 -1.62 10.92 -17.63
CA ASP A 23 -1.52 9.49 -17.94
C ASP A 23 -0.83 8.70 -16.82
N VAL A 24 -1.51 8.58 -15.68
CA VAL A 24 -1.02 7.88 -14.49
C VAL A 24 -0.69 6.42 -14.76
N ASN A 25 -1.45 5.76 -15.64
CA ASN A 25 -1.23 4.36 -15.99
C ASN A 25 0.10 4.18 -16.73
N ALA A 26 0.40 5.05 -17.71
CA ALA A 26 1.67 5.03 -18.41
C ALA A 26 2.83 5.43 -17.48
N ALA A 27 2.66 6.48 -16.67
CA ALA A 27 3.69 6.93 -15.72
C ALA A 27 4.05 5.83 -14.71
N ASN A 28 3.05 5.14 -14.14
CA ASN A 28 3.29 4.05 -13.21
C ASN A 28 3.95 2.84 -13.88
N ALA A 29 3.59 2.52 -15.13
CA ALA A 29 4.27 1.46 -15.89
C ALA A 29 5.75 1.78 -16.16
N ASP A 30 6.08 3.06 -16.38
CA ASP A 30 7.46 3.53 -16.48
C ASP A 30 8.18 3.39 -15.13
N VAL A 31 7.59 3.86 -14.02
CA VAL A 31 8.16 3.68 -12.66
C VAL A 31 8.44 2.20 -12.36
N VAL A 32 7.51 1.30 -12.67
CA VAL A 32 7.72 -0.15 -12.51
C VAL A 32 8.90 -0.64 -13.35
N SER A 33 9.02 -0.18 -14.60
CA SER A 33 10.15 -0.54 -15.48
C SER A 33 11.47 -0.03 -14.93
N GLN A 34 11.50 1.19 -14.39
CA GLN A 34 12.68 1.78 -13.74
C GLN A 34 13.10 1.02 -12.48
N LEU A 35 12.14 0.65 -11.61
CA LEU A 35 12.40 -0.18 -10.43
C LEU A 35 12.96 -1.55 -10.82
N ASN A 36 12.43 -2.16 -11.87
CA ASN A 36 12.94 -3.43 -12.41
C ASN A 36 14.35 -3.30 -13.01
N ALA A 37 14.76 -2.11 -13.46
CA ALA A 37 16.06 -1.84 -14.07
C ALA A 37 17.14 -1.39 -13.08
N LEU A 38 16.83 -1.26 -11.78
CA LEU A 38 17.81 -0.89 -10.75
C LEU A 38 18.99 -1.87 -10.74
N ARG A 39 20.22 -1.31 -10.75
CA ARG A 39 21.45 -2.12 -10.64
C ARG A 39 21.61 -2.74 -9.26
N GLU A 40 21.33 -1.96 -8.22
CA GLU A 40 21.20 -2.45 -6.86
C GLU A 40 19.72 -2.75 -6.60
N ARG A 41 19.39 -4.04 -6.60
CA ARG A 41 18.00 -4.50 -6.57
C ARG A 41 17.46 -4.47 -5.13
N PRO A 42 16.30 -3.84 -4.88
CA PRO A 42 15.63 -3.90 -3.58
C PRO A 42 15.25 -5.32 -3.16
N ASP A 43 15.16 -5.54 -1.85
CA ASP A 43 14.64 -6.78 -1.27
C ASP A 43 13.11 -6.89 -1.47
N ALA A 44 12.41 -5.76 -1.44
CA ALA A 44 10.96 -5.64 -1.65
C ALA A 44 10.57 -4.22 -2.11
N VAL A 45 9.34 -4.10 -2.63
CA VAL A 45 8.72 -2.81 -2.96
C VAL A 45 7.51 -2.57 -2.06
N VAL A 46 7.45 -1.40 -1.43
CA VAL A 46 6.29 -0.93 -0.64
C VAL A 46 5.45 0.02 -1.49
N VAL A 47 4.12 -0.14 -1.46
CA VAL A 47 3.15 0.81 -2.02
C VAL A 47 2.16 1.23 -0.94
N SER A 48 2.29 2.48 -0.45
CA SER A 48 1.63 2.94 0.80
C SER A 48 0.27 3.62 0.62
N GLY A 49 -0.62 3.02 -0.16
CA GLY A 49 -1.99 3.48 -0.31
C GLY A 49 -2.24 4.35 -1.54
N ASP A 50 -3.52 4.68 -1.70
CA ASP A 50 -4.11 5.29 -2.89
C ASP A 50 -3.63 4.60 -4.17
N ILE A 51 -3.77 3.28 -4.17
CA ILE A 51 -3.35 2.46 -5.29
C ILE A 51 -4.21 2.80 -6.51
N VAL A 52 -5.53 2.84 -6.35
CA VAL A 52 -6.47 3.30 -7.37
C VAL A 52 -7.06 4.67 -7.02
N ASN A 53 -7.60 5.36 -8.01
CA ASN A 53 -8.13 6.71 -7.79
C ASN A 53 -9.62 6.75 -7.37
N CYS A 54 -10.43 5.76 -7.69
CA CYS A 54 -11.89 5.80 -7.48
C CYS A 54 -12.46 4.53 -6.85
N GLY A 55 -11.63 3.63 -6.34
CA GLY A 55 -12.06 2.37 -5.74
C GLY A 55 -12.78 1.43 -6.70
N ARG A 56 -12.62 1.60 -8.02
CA ARG A 56 -13.38 0.82 -9.01
C ARG A 56 -12.66 -0.48 -9.41
N PRO A 57 -13.38 -1.59 -9.62
CA PRO A 57 -12.78 -2.87 -10.03
C PRO A 57 -11.91 -2.75 -11.28
N GLU A 58 -12.29 -1.94 -12.27
CA GLU A 58 -11.54 -1.78 -13.52
C GLU A 58 -10.19 -1.07 -13.31
N GLU A 59 -10.08 -0.23 -12.28
CA GLU A 59 -8.81 0.40 -11.89
C GLU A 59 -7.89 -0.63 -11.24
N TYR A 60 -8.44 -1.49 -10.37
CA TYR A 60 -7.68 -2.57 -9.74
C TYR A 60 -7.18 -3.61 -10.73
N GLN A 61 -7.91 -3.86 -11.83
CA GLN A 61 -7.42 -4.71 -12.91
C GLN A 61 -6.14 -4.15 -13.55
N VAL A 62 -6.08 -2.82 -13.76
CA VAL A 62 -4.90 -2.13 -14.26
C VAL A 62 -3.77 -2.14 -13.22
N ALA A 63 -4.10 -1.82 -11.97
CA ALA A 63 -3.14 -1.85 -10.86
C ALA A 63 -2.50 -3.24 -10.70
N ARG A 64 -3.31 -4.30 -10.68
CA ARG A 64 -2.85 -5.69 -10.59
C ARG A 64 -1.94 -6.06 -11.75
N GLN A 65 -2.27 -5.65 -12.97
CA GLN A 65 -1.44 -5.92 -14.14
C GLN A 65 -0.08 -5.22 -14.03
N ILE A 66 -0.07 -3.93 -13.68
CA ILE A 66 1.16 -3.11 -13.68
C ILE A 66 2.01 -3.45 -12.45
N LEU A 67 1.45 -3.41 -11.25
CA LEU A 67 2.17 -3.79 -10.02
C LEU A 67 2.62 -5.25 -10.06
N GLY A 68 1.80 -6.16 -10.59
CA GLY A 68 2.17 -7.56 -10.76
C GLY A 68 3.30 -7.83 -11.76
N SER A 69 3.75 -6.81 -12.51
CA SER A 69 4.93 -6.88 -13.37
C SER A 69 6.23 -6.44 -12.69
N LEU A 70 6.18 -6.02 -11.41
CA LEU A 70 7.37 -5.84 -10.58
C LEU A 70 8.02 -7.20 -10.31
N ASN A 71 9.34 -7.28 -10.48
CA ASN A 71 10.13 -8.49 -10.23
C ASN A 71 10.57 -8.61 -8.76
N TYR A 72 9.69 -8.21 -7.83
CA TYR A 72 9.98 -8.06 -6.40
C TYR A 72 8.78 -8.53 -5.56
N PRO A 73 9.01 -9.00 -4.32
CA PRO A 73 7.95 -9.08 -3.31
C PRO A 73 7.31 -7.70 -3.09
N LEU A 74 5.99 -7.65 -2.97
CA LEU A 74 5.24 -6.43 -2.75
C LEU A 74 4.65 -6.40 -1.35
N TYR A 75 4.74 -5.23 -0.71
CA TYR A 75 4.00 -4.92 0.50
C TYR A 75 3.04 -3.77 0.19
N LEU A 76 1.76 -4.08 0.20
CA LEU A 76 0.69 -3.18 -0.19
C LEU A 76 -0.15 -2.84 1.05
N ILE A 77 -0.60 -1.58 1.15
CA ILE A 77 -1.64 -1.13 2.08
C ILE A 77 -2.60 -0.19 1.31
N PRO A 78 -3.88 -0.09 1.72
CA PRO A 78 -4.84 0.81 1.08
C PRO A 78 -4.69 2.26 1.58
N GLY A 79 -5.14 3.21 0.75
CA GLY A 79 -5.43 4.59 1.12
C GLY A 79 -6.93 4.89 1.12
N ASN A 80 -7.31 6.17 1.20
CA ASN A 80 -8.73 6.55 1.24
C ASN A 80 -9.42 6.54 -0.13
N HIS A 81 -8.67 6.53 -1.24
CA HIS A 81 -9.23 6.34 -2.58
C HIS A 81 -9.48 4.86 -2.93
N ASP A 82 -8.93 3.95 -2.15
CA ASP A 82 -9.11 2.52 -2.32
C ASP A 82 -10.43 2.04 -1.67
N ASP A 83 -11.18 1.20 -2.39
CA ASP A 83 -12.23 0.37 -1.80
C ASP A 83 -11.61 -0.90 -1.19
N LYS A 84 -11.83 -1.16 0.10
CA LYS A 84 -11.19 -2.26 0.83
C LYS A 84 -11.53 -3.65 0.30
N ALA A 85 -12.77 -3.87 -0.15
CA ALA A 85 -13.20 -5.17 -0.64
C ALA A 85 -12.57 -5.47 -2.01
N HIS A 86 -12.64 -4.51 -2.93
CA HIS A 86 -12.00 -4.63 -4.24
C HIS A 86 -10.47 -4.68 -4.13
N PHE A 87 -9.87 -3.93 -3.20
CA PHE A 87 -8.44 -3.97 -2.92
C PHE A 87 -8.02 -5.39 -2.58
N LEU A 88 -8.69 -6.00 -1.59
CA LEU A 88 -8.37 -7.35 -1.17
C LEU A 88 -8.60 -8.36 -2.28
N GLU A 89 -9.75 -8.30 -2.98
CA GLU A 89 -10.08 -9.22 -4.08
C GLU A 89 -8.99 -9.24 -5.16
N HIS A 90 -8.54 -8.06 -5.60
CA HIS A 90 -7.65 -7.95 -6.76
C HIS A 90 -6.17 -8.01 -6.41
N LEU A 91 -5.75 -7.50 -5.24
CA LEU A 91 -4.35 -7.32 -4.88
C LEU A 91 -3.84 -8.35 -3.86
N HIS A 92 -4.71 -9.10 -3.18
CA HIS A 92 -4.30 -10.21 -2.32
C HIS A 92 -3.33 -11.21 -3.00
N PRO A 93 -3.51 -11.60 -4.28
CA PRO A 93 -2.54 -12.48 -4.95
C PRO A 93 -1.12 -11.90 -5.07
N LEU A 94 -0.97 -10.57 -5.00
CA LEU A 94 0.33 -9.88 -5.03
C LEU A 94 0.93 -9.68 -3.63
N CYS A 95 0.10 -9.67 -2.59
CA CYS A 95 0.50 -9.50 -1.20
C CYS A 95 -0.35 -10.38 -0.27
N PRO A 96 -0.14 -11.72 -0.25
CA PRO A 96 -1.00 -12.67 0.47
C PRO A 96 -1.01 -12.46 2.00
N GLN A 97 -0.01 -11.75 2.54
CA GLN A 97 0.09 -11.43 3.96
C GLN A 97 -1.02 -10.48 4.43
N LEU A 98 -1.73 -9.80 3.51
CA LEU A 98 -2.90 -8.96 3.82
C LEU A 98 -3.98 -9.69 4.63
N GLY A 99 -4.03 -11.02 4.56
CA GLY A 99 -5.08 -11.82 5.17
C GLY A 99 -6.31 -11.91 4.28
N ASN A 100 -7.45 -12.34 4.84
CA ASN A 100 -8.69 -12.56 4.08
C ASN A 100 -9.86 -11.70 4.56
N ASP A 101 -9.62 -10.76 5.47
CA ASP A 101 -10.64 -9.84 6.00
C ASP A 101 -10.37 -8.41 5.51
N PRO A 102 -11.21 -7.84 4.63
CA PRO A 102 -11.01 -6.49 4.10
C PRO A 102 -11.13 -5.42 5.17
N GLN A 103 -11.72 -5.69 6.34
CA GLN A 103 -11.81 -4.72 7.44
C GLN A 103 -10.60 -4.77 8.40
N ASN A 104 -9.74 -5.78 8.28
CA ASN A 104 -8.60 -5.99 9.17
C ASN A 104 -7.30 -6.30 8.39
N MET A 105 -7.11 -5.67 7.23
CA MET A 105 -5.88 -5.81 6.45
C MET A 105 -4.69 -5.18 7.19
N ARG A 106 -3.85 -6.01 7.77
CA ARG A 106 -2.59 -5.63 8.43
C ARG A 106 -1.69 -6.84 8.61
N TYR A 107 -0.38 -6.62 8.60
CA TYR A 107 0.60 -7.70 8.75
C TYR A 107 1.96 -7.19 9.18
N ALA A 108 2.76 -8.11 9.72
CA ALA A 108 4.15 -7.86 10.10
C ALA A 108 5.11 -8.65 9.20
N VAL A 109 6.26 -8.07 8.92
CA VAL A 109 7.39 -8.72 8.24
C VAL A 109 8.58 -8.67 9.18
N ASP A 110 9.15 -9.85 9.46
CA ASP A 110 10.21 -10.01 10.46
C ASP A 110 11.54 -10.50 9.88
N ASP A 111 11.65 -10.54 8.55
CA ASP A 111 12.79 -11.06 7.77
C ASP A 111 14.07 -10.21 7.93
N PHE A 112 13.93 -8.97 8.38
CA PHE A 112 15.03 -7.99 8.48
C PHE A 112 15.39 -7.67 9.93
N ALA A 113 16.50 -6.95 10.13
CA ALA A 113 16.93 -6.48 11.45
C ALA A 113 15.91 -5.53 12.11
N THR A 114 15.13 -4.80 11.30
CA THR A 114 14.00 -3.97 11.72
C THR A 114 12.70 -4.67 11.34
N ARG A 115 11.77 -4.81 12.28
CA ARG A 115 10.41 -5.31 12.01
C ARG A 115 9.62 -4.27 11.22
N LEU A 116 8.94 -4.70 10.16
CA LEU A 116 8.06 -3.83 9.37
C LEU A 116 6.61 -4.16 9.70
N LEU A 117 5.81 -3.13 10.00
CA LEU A 117 4.41 -3.26 10.38
C LEU A 117 3.57 -2.48 9.36
N PHE A 118 2.71 -3.16 8.62
CA PHE A 118 1.86 -2.58 7.59
C PHE A 118 0.42 -2.53 8.11
N ILE A 119 -0.16 -1.33 8.16
CA ILE A 119 -1.51 -1.13 8.68
C ILE A 119 -2.39 -0.36 7.69
N ASP A 120 -3.67 -0.71 7.69
CA ASP A 120 -4.71 0.07 7.05
C ASP A 120 -5.19 1.20 7.98
N SER A 121 -5.13 2.44 7.48
CA SER A 121 -5.62 3.64 8.18
C SER A 121 -6.82 4.28 7.48
N SER A 122 -7.31 3.70 6.39
CA SER A 122 -8.42 4.25 5.62
C SER A 122 -9.76 3.94 6.27
N HIS A 123 -10.70 4.86 6.08
CA HIS A 123 -12.04 4.76 6.65
C HIS A 123 -13.09 5.02 5.58
N ALA A 124 -14.02 4.08 5.42
CA ALA A 124 -15.01 4.15 4.35
C ALA A 124 -15.86 5.43 4.44
N GLY A 125 -16.01 6.13 3.31
CA GLY A 125 -16.81 7.34 3.21
C GLY A 125 -16.13 8.63 3.68
N THR A 126 -14.83 8.62 3.98
CA THR A 126 -14.08 9.84 4.32
C THR A 126 -12.63 9.79 3.84
N SER A 127 -12.07 10.95 3.53
CA SER A 127 -10.63 11.11 3.25
C SER A 127 -9.76 11.13 4.51
N LYS A 128 -10.38 11.11 5.71
CA LYS A 128 -9.64 11.16 6.97
C LYS A 128 -9.17 9.77 7.38
N GLY A 129 -7.97 9.72 7.94
CA GLY A 129 -7.45 8.52 8.56
C GLY A 129 -8.17 8.15 9.85
N TRP A 130 -8.29 6.86 10.11
CA TRP A 130 -8.81 6.30 11.36
C TRP A 130 -8.04 5.03 11.73
N LEU A 131 -7.59 4.94 12.98
CA LEU A 131 -7.01 3.71 13.52
C LEU A 131 -8.08 3.02 14.37
N THR A 132 -8.49 1.81 13.98
CA THR A 132 -9.45 1.03 14.77
C THR A 132 -8.80 0.50 16.05
N ASP A 133 -9.61 0.21 17.07
CA ASP A 133 -9.13 -0.36 18.33
C ASP A 133 -8.41 -1.69 18.10
N GLU A 134 -8.87 -2.51 17.14
CA GLU A 134 -8.20 -3.76 16.78
C GLU A 134 -6.81 -3.51 16.18
N THR A 135 -6.65 -2.42 15.42
CA THR A 135 -5.36 -2.08 14.80
C THR A 135 -4.38 -1.55 15.85
N ILE A 136 -4.85 -0.72 16.78
CA ILE A 136 -4.06 -0.26 17.92
C ILE A 136 -3.65 -1.45 18.80
N GLY A 137 -4.60 -2.30 19.21
CA GLY A 137 -4.31 -3.47 20.04
C GLY A 137 -3.36 -4.45 19.36
N TRP A 138 -3.45 -4.61 18.03
CA TRP A 138 -2.49 -5.40 17.26
C TRP A 138 -1.10 -4.76 17.25
N LEU A 139 -0.98 -3.45 17.04
CA LEU A 139 0.31 -2.75 17.10
C LEU A 139 0.95 -2.88 18.49
N GLU A 140 0.19 -2.70 19.56
CA GLU A 140 0.67 -2.86 20.93
C GLU A 140 1.26 -4.26 21.15
N ALA A 141 0.53 -5.31 20.72
CA ALA A 141 1.01 -6.69 20.81
C ALA A 141 2.31 -6.89 19.99
N GLN A 142 2.35 -6.42 18.73
CA GLN A 142 3.51 -6.56 17.86
C GLN A 142 4.76 -5.87 18.39
N LEU A 143 4.59 -4.71 19.03
CA LEU A 143 5.68 -3.94 19.63
C LEU A 143 6.14 -4.58 20.95
N PHE A 144 5.21 -5.04 21.78
CA PHE A 144 5.53 -5.74 23.03
C PHE A 144 6.30 -7.04 22.77
N GLU A 145 5.83 -7.87 21.83
CA GLU A 145 6.49 -9.11 21.42
C GLU A 145 7.83 -8.87 20.72
N GLY A 146 8.00 -7.71 20.07
CA GLY A 146 9.24 -7.33 19.40
C GLY A 146 10.43 -7.08 20.35
N GLY A 147 10.16 -6.79 21.63
CA GLY A 147 11.19 -6.46 22.61
C GLY A 147 12.06 -5.30 22.15
N ASP A 148 13.38 -5.48 22.20
CA ASP A 148 14.35 -4.45 21.78
C ASP A 148 14.55 -4.35 20.26
N LYS A 149 13.88 -5.20 19.46
CA LYS A 149 13.99 -5.15 18.00
C LYS A 149 13.34 -3.85 17.48
N PRO A 150 14.05 -3.01 16.70
CA PRO A 150 13.46 -1.81 16.12
C PRO A 150 12.27 -2.14 15.23
N ALA A 151 11.26 -1.26 15.21
CA ALA A 151 10.08 -1.40 14.36
C ALA A 151 9.85 -0.15 13.49
N THR A 152 9.29 -0.35 12.30
CA THR A 152 8.83 0.71 11.39
C THR A 152 7.39 0.44 10.99
N VAL A 153 6.53 1.46 11.09
CA VAL A 153 5.12 1.38 10.71
C VAL A 153 4.92 2.06 9.35
N PHE A 154 4.24 1.39 8.44
CA PHE A 154 3.77 1.94 7.17
C PHE A 154 2.25 2.11 7.24
N MET A 155 1.81 3.35 7.01
CA MET A 155 0.40 3.74 6.99
C MET A 155 0.21 4.88 5.99
N HIS A 156 -0.99 4.98 5.41
CA HIS A 156 -1.29 6.00 4.41
C HIS A 156 -1.43 7.41 5.01
N HIS A 157 -2.22 7.56 6.08
CA HIS A 157 -2.50 8.87 6.66
C HIS A 157 -1.41 9.28 7.69
N PRO A 158 -0.91 10.53 7.65
CA PRO A 158 0.02 11.01 8.68
C PRO A 158 -0.63 10.99 10.08
N PRO A 159 0.08 10.52 11.13
CA PRO A 159 -0.49 10.38 12.48
C PRO A 159 -0.57 11.70 13.26
N LEU A 160 -0.12 12.81 12.68
CA LEU A 160 -0.08 14.13 13.30
C LEU A 160 -0.24 15.23 12.23
N PRO A 161 -0.76 16.42 12.59
CA PRO A 161 -0.92 17.53 11.66
C PRO A 161 0.45 18.09 11.20
N LEU A 162 0.57 18.37 9.89
CA LEU A 162 1.81 18.86 9.25
C LEU A 162 1.70 20.29 8.70
N GLY A 163 0.62 21.00 9.00
CA GLY A 163 0.42 22.40 8.59
C GLY A 163 -0.45 22.60 7.36
N ASN A 164 -0.86 21.53 6.66
CA ASN A 164 -2.03 21.41 5.77
C ASN A 164 -2.29 19.90 5.58
N ALA A 165 -3.50 19.39 5.89
CA ALA A 165 -3.91 18.03 5.54
C ALA A 165 -5.11 18.14 4.60
N GLN A 166 -5.00 17.62 3.37
CA GLN A 166 -6.16 17.38 2.52
C GLN A 166 -6.93 16.17 3.06
#